data_AF-A0A1Z4LK59-F1
#
_entry.id   AF-A0A1Z4LK59-F1
#
_cell.length_a   1.000
_cell.length_b   1.000
_cell.length_c   1.000
_cell.angle_alpha   90.00
_cell.angle_beta   90.00
_cell.angle_gamma   90.00
#
_symmetry.space_group_name_H-M   'P 1'
#
loop_
_entity.id
_entity.type
_entity.pdbx_description
1 polymer ?
#
loop_
_entity_poly.entity_id
_entity_poly.type
_entity_poly.pdbx_seq_one_letter_code
_entity_poly.pdbx_strand_id
1 'polypeptide(L)'
;MNELVQKLSQGSHPVEASIKPEKTVTAFKENIERGYIHLKFTNTKGGTELGIKFDKDASDLSAANFEQKTGIARIVGNLTLNYVPVKCIADIELETLTGKGHLQVIGNG
;
A
#
# COMPACT_ATOMS: atom_id res chain seq x y z
N MET A 1 2.14 -20.43 -8.92
CA MET A 1 2.09 -19.08 -8.32
C MET A 1 2.75 -18.12 -9.28
N ASN A 2 2.21 -16.92 -9.51
CA ASN A 2 2.84 -15.92 -10.38
C ASN A 2 4.15 -15.39 -9.77
N GLU A 3 5.21 -15.21 -10.56
CA GLU A 3 6.55 -14.81 -10.06
C GLU A 3 6.55 -13.47 -9.33
N LEU A 4 5.79 -12.48 -9.83
CA LEU A 4 5.69 -11.17 -9.18
C LEU A 4 4.99 -11.29 -7.83
N VAL A 5 3.90 -12.06 -7.76
CA VAL A 5 3.18 -12.32 -6.50
C VAL A 5 4.11 -13.01 -5.50
N GLN A 6 4.84 -14.04 -5.94
CA GLN A 6 5.80 -14.74 -5.09
C GLN A 6 6.90 -13.80 -4.59
N LYS A 7 7.51 -13.01 -5.49
CA LYS A 7 8.55 -12.04 -5.14
C LYS A 7 8.05 -11.05 -4.10
N LEU A 8 6.89 -10.43 -4.33
CA LEU A 8 6.33 -9.42 -3.43
C LEU A 8 5.73 -10.00 -2.14
N SER A 9 5.49 -11.30 -2.09
CA SER A 9 5.07 -12.00 -0.86
C SER A 9 6.24 -12.44 0.01
N GLN A 10 7.48 -12.31 -0.47
CA GLN A 10 8.68 -12.77 0.23
C GLN A 10 9.50 -11.58 0.72
N GLY A 11 9.42 -11.35 2.03
CA GLY A 11 10.17 -10.28 2.69
C GLY A 11 9.41 -8.96 2.68
N SER A 12 10.16 -7.86 2.66
CA SER A 12 9.62 -6.51 2.80
C SER A 12 10.28 -5.62 1.74
N HIS A 13 9.45 -4.92 0.96
CA HIS A 13 9.90 -4.20 -0.22
C HIS A 13 9.65 -2.71 -0.08
N PRO A 14 10.55 -1.86 -0.61
CA PRO A 14 10.30 -0.43 -0.68
C PRO A 14 9.02 -0.13 -1.48
N VAL A 15 8.17 0.71 -0.90
CA VAL A 15 6.93 1.19 -1.52
C VAL A 15 6.83 2.70 -1.42
N GLU A 16 6.08 3.30 -2.33
CA GLU A 16 5.66 4.70 -2.26
C GLU A 16 4.15 4.82 -2.50
N ALA A 17 3.51 5.80 -1.87
CA ALA A 17 2.15 6.16 -2.23
C ALA A 17 2.17 6.87 -3.60
N SER A 18 1.53 6.25 -4.60
CA SER A 18 1.35 6.83 -5.93
C SER A 18 0.15 7.76 -5.90
N ILE A 19 0.40 9.06 -5.77
CA ILE A 19 -0.64 10.09 -5.66
C ILE A 19 -0.50 11.04 -6.84
N LYS A 20 -1.62 11.38 -7.47
CA LYS A 20 -1.69 12.31 -8.61
C LYS A 20 -2.77 13.37 -8.34
N PRO A 21 -2.61 14.61 -8.83
CA PRO A 21 -1.42 15.12 -9.53
C PRO A 21 -0.25 15.44 -8.57
N GLU A 22 -0.53 15.78 -7.32
CA GLU A 22 0.48 16.20 -6.35
C GLU A 22 0.60 15.21 -5.19
N LYS A 23 1.84 14.83 -4.86
CA LYS A 23 2.16 13.89 -3.79
C LYS A 23 2.17 14.62 -2.43
N THR A 24 1.00 14.69 -1.79
CA THR A 24 0.82 15.36 -0.49
C THR A 24 0.13 14.46 0.54
N VAL A 25 0.38 14.70 1.83
CA VAL A 25 -0.27 13.97 2.94
C VAL A 25 -1.78 14.17 2.93
N THR A 26 -2.26 15.35 2.54
CA THR A 26 -3.69 15.63 2.40
C THR A 26 -4.32 14.73 1.34
N ALA A 27 -3.73 14.66 0.15
CA ALA A 27 -4.23 13.79 -0.92
C ALA A 27 -4.11 12.30 -0.56
N PHE A 28 -3.10 11.91 0.22
CA PHE A 28 -3.00 10.56 0.76
C PHE A 28 -4.18 10.23 1.70
N LYS A 29 -4.51 11.15 2.61
CA LYS A 29 -5.66 11.04 3.51
C LYS A 29 -6.97 10.94 2.74
N GLU A 30 -7.16 11.76 1.72
CA GLU A 30 -8.36 11.72 0.86
C GLU A 30 -8.51 10.37 0.14
N ASN A 31 -7.41 9.76 -0.33
CA ASN A 31 -7.45 8.43 -0.94
C ASN A 31 -7.88 7.35 0.07
N ILE A 32 -7.38 7.43 1.31
CA ILE A 32 -7.80 6.55 2.41
C ILE A 32 -9.31 6.71 2.66
N GLU A 33 -9.80 7.95 2.77
CA GLU A 33 -11.21 8.25 3.02
C GLU A 33 -12.14 7.78 1.88
N ARG A 34 -11.66 7.84 0.63
CA ARG A 34 -12.36 7.29 -0.54
C ARG A 34 -12.34 5.76 -0.60
N GLY A 35 -11.52 5.11 0.21
CA GLY A 35 -11.43 3.65 0.29
C GLY A 35 -10.59 3.01 -0.83
N TYR A 36 -9.80 3.78 -1.57
CA TYR A 36 -8.96 3.26 -2.65
C TYR A 36 -7.62 3.97 -2.70
N ILE A 37 -6.53 3.20 -2.66
CA ILE A 37 -5.16 3.72 -2.54
C ILE A 37 -4.31 3.11 -3.64
N HIS A 38 -3.39 3.90 -4.20
CA HIS A 38 -2.39 3.41 -5.13
C HIS A 38 -1.03 3.35 -4.43
N LEU A 39 -0.43 2.15 -4.41
CA LEU A 39 0.91 1.93 -3.88
C LEU A 39 1.82 1.41 -4.98
N LYS A 40 3.04 1.93 -5.06
CA LYS A 40 4.04 1.50 -6.02
C LYS A 40 5.21 0.83 -5.32
N PHE A 41 5.42 -0.43 -5.64
CA PHE A 41 6.64 -1.16 -5.31
C PHE A 41 7.76 -0.68 -6.24
N THR A 42 8.77 -0.01 -5.69
CA THR A 42 9.76 0.71 -6.50
C THR A 42 10.91 -0.18 -6.97
N ASN A 43 11.19 -1.30 -6.28
CA ASN A 43 12.28 -2.23 -6.61
C ASN A 43 11.82 -3.41 -7.50
N THR A 44 10.88 -3.16 -8.39
CA THR A 44 10.49 -4.07 -9.47
C THR A 44 10.89 -3.46 -10.82
N LYS A 45 11.00 -4.27 -11.88
CA LYS A 45 11.45 -3.80 -13.19
C LYS A 45 10.40 -2.83 -13.77
N GLY A 46 10.72 -1.53 -13.78
CA GLY A 46 9.79 -0.46 -14.19
C GLY A 46 8.85 0.05 -13.09
N GLY A 47 8.94 -0.50 -11.87
CA GLY A 47 7.98 -0.28 -10.79
C GLY A 47 6.69 -1.07 -10.98
N THR A 48 6.03 -1.41 -9.88
CA THR A 48 4.73 -2.11 -9.88
C THR A 48 3.77 -1.27 -9.08
N GLU A 49 2.86 -0.58 -9.78
CA GLU A 49 1.79 0.20 -9.17
C GLU A 49 0.54 -0.65 -9.01
N LEU A 50 0.02 -0.70 -7.79
CA LEU A 50 -1.13 -1.49 -7.38
C LEU A 50 -2.20 -0.55 -6.83
N GLY A 51 -3.39 -0.57 -7.44
CA GLY A 51 -4.58 -0.03 -6.82
C GLY A 51 -5.15 -1.06 -5.84
N ILE A 52 -5.34 -0.66 -4.59
CA ILE A 52 -5.82 -1.53 -3.52
C ILE A 52 -7.12 -0.96 -2.93
N LYS A 53 -8.09 -1.84 -2.70
CA LYS A 53 -9.29 -1.49 -1.96
C LYS A 53 -8.94 -1.46 -0.47
N PHE A 54 -8.95 -0.26 0.12
CA PHE A 54 -8.58 -0.04 1.51
C PHE A 54 -9.50 -0.82 2.45
N ASP A 55 -8.90 -1.50 3.42
CA ASP A 55 -9.58 -2.26 4.46
C ASP A 55 -9.40 -1.51 5.77
N LYS A 56 -10.44 -0.78 6.19
CA LYS A 56 -10.40 0.07 7.39
C LYS A 56 -10.20 -0.76 8.66
N ASP A 57 -10.80 -1.95 8.73
CA ASP A 57 -10.78 -2.79 9.93
C ASP A 57 -9.44 -3.51 10.10
N ALA A 58 -8.74 -3.78 9.00
CA ALA A 58 -7.41 -4.39 9.02
C ALA A 58 -6.25 -3.38 9.06
N SER A 59 -6.52 -2.09 8.80
CA SER A 59 -5.52 -1.03 8.79
C SER A 59 -5.37 -0.38 10.17
N ASP A 60 -4.20 0.20 10.42
CA ASP A 60 -3.94 0.96 11.64
C ASP A 60 -3.38 2.34 11.30
N LEU A 61 -4.15 3.37 11.66
CA LEU A 61 -3.81 4.78 11.44
C LEU A 61 -3.54 5.51 12.77
N SER A 62 -3.49 4.81 13.91
CA SER A 62 -3.37 5.48 15.22
C SER A 62 -2.04 6.21 15.40
N ALA A 63 -1.00 5.76 14.71
CA ALA A 63 0.32 6.40 14.71
C ALA A 63 0.47 7.48 13.61
N ALA A 64 -0.56 7.71 12.79
CA ALA A 64 -0.51 8.64 11.66
C ALA A 64 -1.11 10.00 12.04
N ASN A 65 -0.28 11.05 12.15
CA ASN A 65 -0.75 12.41 12.37
C ASN A 65 -0.77 13.18 11.04
N PHE A 66 -1.92 13.18 10.37
CA PHE A 66 -2.09 13.83 9.07
C PHE A 66 -2.00 15.36 9.12
N GLU A 67 -2.31 15.98 10.27
CA GLU A 67 -2.21 17.43 10.44
C GLU A 67 -0.75 17.87 10.54
N GLN A 68 0.04 17.15 11.33
CA GLN A 68 1.47 17.40 11.53
C GLN A 68 2.35 16.72 10.46
N LYS A 69 1.77 15.93 9.55
CA LYS A 69 2.47 15.19 8.49
C LYS A 69 3.56 14.26 9.02
N THR A 70 3.33 13.66 10.19
CA THR A 70 4.31 12.82 10.90
C THR A 70 3.72 11.47 11.29
N GLY A 71 4.60 10.51 11.54
CA GLY A 71 4.21 9.16 11.94
C GLY A 71 3.95 8.23 10.76
N ILE A 72 3.38 7.07 11.07
CA ILE A 72 3.28 5.94 10.14
C ILE A 72 1.81 5.52 10.02
N ALA A 73 1.35 5.37 8.79
CA ALA A 73 0.06 4.77 8.45
C ALA A 73 0.28 3.33 7.99
N ARG A 74 -0.27 2.35 8.72
CA ARG A 74 -0.31 0.96 8.28
C ARG A 74 -1.55 0.74 7.43
N ILE A 75 -1.32 0.60 6.13
CA ILE A 75 -2.33 0.41 5.10
C ILE A 75 -2.46 -1.07 4.77
N VAL A 76 -3.68 -1.56 4.86
CA VAL A 76 -4.08 -2.89 4.40
C VAL A 76 -5.16 -2.76 3.35
N GLY A 77 -5.06 -3.52 2.27
CA GLY A 77 -6.08 -3.53 1.24
C GLY A 77 -6.06 -4.78 0.38
N ASN A 78 -7.21 -5.13 -0.16
CA ASN A 78 -7.38 -6.34 -0.97
C ASN A 78 -7.32 -5.98 -2.47
N LEU A 79 -6.76 -6.89 -3.27
CA LEU A 79 -6.73 -6.81 -4.73
C LEU A 79 -6.54 -8.21 -5.34
N THR A 80 -6.76 -8.30 -6.65
CA THR A 80 -6.39 -9.48 -7.43
C THR A 80 -5.22 -9.13 -8.34
N LEU A 81 -4.06 -9.76 -8.14
CA LEU A 81 -2.87 -9.55 -8.96
C LEU A 81 -2.57 -10.81 -9.76
N ASN A 82 -2.56 -10.70 -11.09
CA ASN A 82 -2.29 -11.83 -11.99
C ASN A 82 -3.17 -13.05 -11.67
N TYR A 83 -4.47 -12.83 -11.48
CA TYR A 83 -5.49 -13.83 -11.11
C TYR A 83 -5.33 -14.45 -9.71
N VAL A 84 -4.41 -13.93 -8.88
CA VAL A 84 -4.23 -14.38 -7.49
C VAL A 84 -4.83 -13.35 -6.54
N PRO A 85 -5.85 -13.70 -5.74
CA PRO A 85 -6.33 -12.86 -4.65
C PRO A 85 -5.22 -12.65 -3.61
N VAL A 86 -4.94 -11.39 -3.31
CA VAL A 86 -3.87 -10.99 -2.38
C VAL A 86 -4.35 -9.85 -1.49
N LYS A 87 -3.75 -9.77 -0.31
CA LYS A 87 -3.79 -8.62 0.59
C LYS A 87 -2.47 -7.88 0.45
N CYS A 88 -2.52 -6.59 0.17
CA CYS A 88 -1.37 -5.71 0.26
C CYS A 88 -1.31 -5.13 1.66
N ILE A 89 -0.11 -5.16 2.26
CA ILE A 89 0.16 -4.66 3.59
C ILE A 89 1.37 -3.74 3.48
N ALA A 90 1.22 -2.47 3.84
CA ALA A 90 2.28 -1.47 3.73
C ALA A 90 2.26 -0.50 4.90
N ASP A 91 3.43 -0.23 5.46
CA ASP A 91 3.66 0.85 6.42
C ASP A 91 4.21 2.05 5.67
N ILE A 92 3.51 3.19 5.72
CA ILE A 92 3.84 4.42 5.00
C ILE A 92 4.15 5.54 5.99
N GLU A 93 5.35 6.11 5.90
CA GLU A 93 5.73 7.32 6.63
C GLU A 93 5.05 8.53 6.00
N LEU A 94 4.35 9.34 6.80
CA LEU A 94 3.62 10.50 6.28
C LEU A 94 4.56 11.59 5.74
N GLU A 95 5.75 11.75 6.32
CA GLU A 95 6.69 12.80 5.94
C GLU A 95 7.17 12.63 4.49
N THR A 96 7.44 11.38 4.08
CA THR A 96 8.03 11.05 2.78
C THR A 96 7.02 10.43 1.81
N LEU A 97 5.90 9.92 2.33
CA LEU A 97 4.94 9.08 1.61
C LEU A 97 5.62 7.85 0.96
N THR A 98 6.60 7.31 1.68
CA THR A 98 7.31 6.08 1.33
C THR A 98 7.31 5.13 2.53
N GLY A 99 7.69 3.89 2.31
CA GLY A 99 7.92 2.96 3.39
C GLY A 99 8.16 1.56 2.89
N LYS A 100 7.59 0.57 3.58
CA LYS A 100 7.80 -0.84 3.25
C LYS A 100 6.49 -1.61 3.20
N GLY A 101 6.38 -2.53 2.25
CA GLY A 101 5.20 -3.37 2.09
C GLY A 101 5.49 -4.72 1.47
N HIS A 102 4.48 -5.57 1.50
CA HIS A 102 4.49 -6.91 0.91
C HIS A 102 3.07 -7.34 0.55
N LEU A 103 2.97 -8.47 -0.15
CA LEU A 103 1.71 -9.13 -0.45
C LEU A 103 1.54 -10.37 0.44
N GLN A 104 0.29 -10.70 0.74
CA GLN A 104 -0.09 -11.97 1.35
C GLN A 104 -1.15 -12.61 0.46
N VAL A 105 -0.89 -13.84 0.00
CA VAL A 105 -1.88 -14.60 -0.77
C VAL A 105 -3.06 -14.94 0.14
N ILE A 106 -4.26 -14.64 -0.32
CA ILE A 106 -5.50 -15.01 0.36
C ILE A 106 -5.99 -16.26 -0.38
N GLY A 107 -5.92 -17.42 0.25
CA GLY A 107 -6.45 -18.65 -0.34
C GLY A 107 -7.96 -18.50 -0.58
N ASN A 108 -8.43 -18.98 -1.73
CA ASN A 108 -9.83 -19.38 -1.81
C ASN A 108 -9.95 -20.59 -0.87
N GLY A 109 -10.53 -20.41 0.30
CA GLY A 109 -10.90 -21.51 1.19
C GLY A 109 -11.84 -22.49 0.50
#